data_AF-A0A4S2TS07-F1
#
_entry.id   AF-A0A4S2TS07-F1
#
_cell.length_a   1.000
_cell.length_b   1.000
_cell.length_c   1.000
_cell.angle_alpha   90.00
_cell.angle_beta   90.00
_cell.angle_gamma   90.00
#
_symmetry.space_group_name_H-M   'P 1'
#
loop_
_entity.id
_entity.type
_entity.pdbx_description
1 polymer ?
#
loop_
_entity_poly.entity_id
_entity_poly.type
_entity_poly.pdbx_seq_one_letter_code
_entity_poly.pdbx_strand_id
1 'polypeptide(L)'
;MTAQPIHPHEPEQRVPRNADGIAAALDGPRRMEFYRELLAAAPEEAGGVLRHWWCEAMLDTDPNGDLLVAAAIDGTLPITSVADAVRRRREAGLPVE
;
A
#
# COMPACT_ATOMS: atom_id res chain seq x y z
N MET A 1 18.77 15.60 33.67
CA MET A 1 17.59 15.89 32.84
C MET A 1 17.89 15.37 31.44
N THR A 2 17.48 14.13 31.13
CA THR A 2 17.69 13.53 29.80
C THR A 2 16.40 13.69 29.01
N ALA A 3 16.43 14.55 27.98
CA ALA A 3 15.35 14.62 27.02
C ALA A 3 15.37 13.34 26.18
N GLN A 4 14.43 12.44 26.42
CA GLN A 4 14.19 11.33 25.51
C GLN A 4 13.71 11.90 24.17
N PRO A 5 14.20 11.42 23.02
CA PRO A 5 13.70 11.82 21.73
C PRO A 5 12.21 11.47 21.65
N ILE A 6 11.38 12.48 21.38
CA ILE A 6 9.99 12.26 20.99
C ILE A 6 10.07 11.59 19.62
N HIS A 7 9.87 10.27 19.56
CA HIS A 7 9.67 9.60 18.29
C HIS A 7 8.52 10.32 17.59
N PRO A 8 8.74 10.86 16.37
CA PRO A 8 7.63 11.30 15.55
C PRO A 8 6.64 10.14 15.50
N HIS A 9 5.37 10.41 15.78
CA HIS A 9 4.31 9.45 15.51
C HIS A 9 4.45 9.09 14.03
N GLU A 10 5.01 7.93 13.71
CA GLU A 10 4.86 7.38 12.37
C GLU A 10 3.35 7.32 12.16
N PRO A 11 2.82 7.93 11.08
CA PRO A 11 1.40 7.84 10.81
C PRO A 11 1.05 6.36 10.84
N GLU A 12 0.11 5.97 11.71
CA GLU A 12 -0.28 4.59 11.89
C GLU A 12 -0.49 3.96 10.51
N GLN A 13 0.24 2.90 10.23
CA GLN A 13 0.23 2.31 8.89
C GLN A 13 -1.20 1.87 8.59
N ARG A 14 -1.85 2.54 7.62
CA ARG A 14 -3.30 2.44 7.35
C ARG A 14 -3.79 1.00 7.28
N VAL A 15 -3.00 0.15 6.64
CA VAL A 15 -3.18 -1.30 6.63
C VAL A 15 -1.93 -1.95 7.23
N PRO A 16 -2.02 -2.65 8.37
CA PRO A 16 -0.89 -3.41 8.90
C PRO A 16 -0.39 -4.47 7.90
N ARG A 17 0.93 -4.61 7.77
CA ARG A 17 1.58 -5.58 6.85
C ARG A 17 1.61 -7.02 7.39
N ASN A 18 0.45 -7.53 7.81
CA ASN A 18 0.25 -8.91 8.21
C ASN A 18 -1.10 -9.43 7.68
N ALA A 19 -1.29 -10.75 7.69
CA ALA A 19 -2.47 -11.37 7.08
C ALA A 19 -3.79 -10.87 7.68
N ASP A 20 -3.86 -10.73 9.01
CA ASP A 20 -5.07 -10.26 9.70
C ASP A 20 -5.40 -8.80 9.36
N GLY A 21 -4.39 -7.93 9.33
CA GLY A 21 -4.54 -6.51 8.99
C GLY A 21 -4.98 -6.32 7.54
N ILE A 22 -4.39 -7.07 6.60
CA ILE A 22 -4.79 -7.07 5.19
C ILE A 22 -6.24 -7.56 5.06
N ALA A 23 -6.58 -8.69 5.66
CA ALA A 23 -7.93 -9.24 5.60
C ALA A 23 -8.98 -8.27 6.18
N ALA A 24 -8.68 -7.62 7.30
CA ALA A 24 -9.60 -6.68 7.94
C ALA A 24 -9.88 -5.43 7.08
N ALA A 25 -8.94 -5.04 6.22
CA ALA A 25 -9.07 -3.90 5.32
C ALA A 25 -9.85 -4.21 4.02
N LEU A 26 -10.02 -5.48 3.68
CA LEU A 26 -10.71 -5.92 2.45
C LEU A 26 -12.20 -6.17 2.69
N ASP A 27 -13.01 -5.95 1.65
CA ASP A 27 -14.41 -6.34 1.63
C ASP A 27 -14.60 -7.87 1.64
N GLY A 28 -15.84 -8.34 1.83
CA GLY A 28 -16.13 -9.77 1.98
C GLY A 28 -15.59 -10.64 0.83
N PRO A 29 -15.96 -10.37 -0.44
CA PRO A 29 -15.45 -11.12 -1.59
C PRO A 29 -13.93 -11.08 -1.73
N ARG A 30 -13.31 -9.89 -1.63
CA ARG A 30 -11.86 -9.74 -1.80
C ARG A 30 -11.08 -10.39 -0.65
N ARG A 31 -11.59 -10.32 0.58
CA ARG A 31 -11.02 -11.03 1.73
C ARG A 31 -11.01 -12.53 1.51
N MET A 32 -12.06 -13.10 0.92
CA MET A 32 -12.11 -14.53 0.61
C MET A 32 -11.11 -14.92 -0.48
N GLU A 33 -10.96 -14.07 -1.49
CA GLU A 33 -9.97 -14.28 -2.55
C GLU A 33 -8.53 -14.21 -2.02
N PHE A 34 -8.24 -13.22 -1.18
CA PHE A 34 -6.96 -13.13 -0.47
C PHE A 34 -6.61 -14.41 0.28
N TYR A 35 -7.53 -14.92 1.11
CA TYR A 35 -7.29 -16.16 1.84
C TYR A 35 -7.11 -17.36 0.90
N ARG A 36 -7.88 -17.43 -0.18
CA ARG A 36 -7.76 -18.51 -1.17
C ARG A 36 -6.36 -18.52 -1.78
N GLU A 37 -5.84 -17.36 -2.21
CA GLU A 37 -4.52 -17.26 -2.81
C GLU A 37 -3.40 -17.52 -1.79
N LEU A 38 -3.51 -16.93 -0.60
CA LEU A 38 -2.51 -17.10 0.45
C LEU A 38 -2.38 -18.56 0.89
N LEU A 39 -3.50 -19.27 1.03
CA LEU A 39 -3.50 -20.69 1.43
C LEU A 39 -3.11 -21.64 0.29
N ALA A 40 -3.20 -21.20 -0.97
CA ALA A 40 -2.79 -21.99 -2.12
C ALA A 40 -1.29 -21.82 -2.47
N ALA A 41 -0.67 -20.72 -2.03
CA ALA A 41 0.71 -20.38 -2.35
C ALA A 41 1.72 -21.32 -1.67
N ALA A 42 2.82 -21.62 -2.36
CA ALA A 42 3.98 -22.23 -1.71
C ALA A 42 4.59 -21.26 -0.67
N PRO A 43 5.29 -21.76 0.38
CA PRO A 43 5.90 -20.90 1.40
C PRO A 43 6.78 -19.78 0.83
N GLU A 44 7.51 -20.05 -0.26
CA GLU A 44 8.40 -19.11 -0.92
C GLU A 44 7.64 -18.00 -1.66
N GLU A 45 6.39 -18.25 -2.05
CA GLU A 45 5.52 -17.35 -2.83
C GLU A 45 4.61 -16.51 -1.92
N ALA A 46 4.33 -16.99 -0.69
CA ALA A 46 3.42 -16.34 0.26
C ALA A 46 3.79 -14.87 0.53
N GLY A 47 5.09 -14.56 0.57
CA GLY A 47 5.55 -13.18 0.73
C GLY A 47 5.17 -12.27 -0.45
N GLY A 48 5.13 -12.81 -1.67
CA GLY A 48 4.66 -12.10 -2.87
C GLY A 48 3.16 -11.83 -2.82
N VAL A 49 2.38 -12.84 -2.44
CA VAL A 49 0.92 -12.72 -2.26
C VAL A 49 0.59 -11.67 -1.21
N LEU A 50 1.25 -11.72 -0.03
CA LEU A 50 1.06 -10.71 1.01
C LEU A 50 1.37 -9.29 0.53
N ARG A 51 2.46 -9.10 -0.23
CA ARG A 51 2.79 -7.78 -0.79
C ARG A 51 1.75 -7.29 -1.79
N HIS A 52 1.30 -8.15 -2.69
CA HIS A 52 0.28 -7.81 -3.67
C HIS A 52 -1.01 -7.36 -2.99
N TRP A 53 -1.55 -8.20 -2.10
CA TRP A 53 -2.80 -7.91 -1.40
C TRP A 53 -2.70 -6.75 -0.42
N TRP A 54 -1.52 -6.50 0.15
CA TRP A 54 -1.30 -5.28 0.92
C TRP A 54 -1.40 -4.02 0.06
N CYS A 55 -0.85 -4.04 -1.16
CA CYS A 55 -1.00 -2.91 -2.10
C CYS A 55 -2.47 -2.68 -2.46
N GLU A 56 -3.22 -3.75 -2.76
CA GLU A 56 -4.66 -3.66 -3.03
C GLU A 56 -5.43 -3.07 -1.84
N ALA A 57 -5.21 -3.58 -0.63
CA ALA A 57 -5.86 -3.06 0.58
C ALA A 57 -5.50 -1.59 0.86
N MET A 58 -4.27 -1.17 0.56
CA MET A 58 -3.85 0.23 0.66
C MET A 58 -4.55 1.12 -0.37
N LEU A 59 -4.92 0.61 -1.55
CA LEU A 59 -5.69 1.37 -2.54
C LEU A 59 -7.16 1.43 -2.14
N ASP A 60 -7.74 0.30 -1.74
CA ASP A 60 -9.15 0.20 -1.33
C ASP A 60 -9.47 1.08 -0.10
N THR A 61 -8.48 1.29 0.78
CA THR A 61 -8.63 2.14 1.98
C THR A 61 -8.09 3.56 1.80
N ASP A 62 -7.71 3.97 0.58
CA ASP A 62 -7.23 5.33 0.36
C ASP A 62 -8.37 6.33 0.54
N PRO A 63 -8.29 7.27 1.49
CA PRO A 63 -9.35 8.27 1.71
C PRO A 63 -9.57 9.18 0.50
N ASN A 64 -8.60 9.26 -0.42
CA ASN A 64 -8.71 10.03 -1.66
C ASN A 64 -9.02 9.16 -2.88
N GLY A 65 -9.32 7.86 -2.70
CA GLY A 65 -9.54 6.92 -3.80
C GLY A 65 -10.55 7.40 -4.83
N ASP A 66 -11.75 7.78 -4.39
CA ASP A 66 -12.81 8.28 -5.28
C ASP A 66 -12.40 9.55 -6.04
N LEU A 67 -11.68 10.46 -5.39
CA LEU A 67 -11.18 11.68 -6.02
C LEU A 67 -10.13 11.35 -7.09
N LEU A 68 -9.25 10.39 -6.83
CA LEU A 68 -8.24 9.94 -7.78
C LEU A 68 -8.88 9.22 -8.97
N VAL A 69 -9.89 8.38 -8.74
CA VAL A 69 -10.65 7.70 -9.79
C VAL A 69 -11.38 8.72 -10.66
N ALA A 70 -12.06 9.69 -10.06
CA ALA A 70 -12.72 10.76 -10.79
C ALA A 70 -11.72 11.57 -11.64
N ALA A 71 -10.59 11.99 -11.06
CA ALA A 71 -9.55 12.70 -11.79
C ALA A 71 -8.95 11.87 -12.93
N ALA A 72 -8.84 10.55 -12.76
CA ALA A 72 -8.37 9.64 -13.81
C ALA A 72 -9.36 9.57 -14.98
N ILE A 73 -10.65 9.41 -14.67
CA ILE A 73 -11.73 9.37 -15.67
C ILE A 73 -11.82 10.70 -16.43
N ASP A 74 -11.69 11.81 -15.72
CA ASP A 74 -11.73 13.16 -16.29
C ASP A 74 -10.42 13.57 -17.01
N GLY A 75 -9.38 12.73 -16.94
CA GLY A 75 -8.08 13.02 -17.56
C GLY A 75 -7.32 14.18 -16.91
N THR A 76 -7.59 14.47 -15.63
CA THR A 76 -7.02 15.60 -14.88
C THR A 76 -5.94 15.20 -13.87
N LEU A 77 -5.55 13.92 -13.84
CA LEU A 77 -4.46 13.47 -13.00
C LEU A 77 -3.16 14.26 -13.31
N PRO A 78 -2.42 14.69 -12.27
CA PRO A 78 -1.13 15.33 -12.47
C PRO A 78 -0.18 14.40 -13.22
N ILE A 79 0.23 14.79 -14.43
CA ILE A 79 1.26 14.07 -15.17
C ILE A 79 2.65 14.46 -14.66
N THR A 80 3.54 13.48 -14.57
CA THR A 80 4.95 13.70 -14.27
C THR A 80 5.77 12.81 -15.19
N SER A 81 6.99 13.25 -15.53
CA SER A 81 7.88 12.38 -16.28
C SER A 81 8.31 11.20 -15.41
N VAL A 82 8.55 10.04 -16.03
CA VAL A 82 9.11 8.86 -15.33
C VAL A 82 10.44 9.24 -14.66
N ALA A 83 11.26 10.05 -15.34
CA ALA A 83 12.53 10.55 -14.80
C ALA A 83 12.34 11.35 -13.50
N ASP A 84 11.33 12.23 -13.44
CA ASP A 84 11.03 13.01 -12.24
C ASP A 84 10.46 12.16 -11.10
N ALA A 85 9.62 11.16 -11.42
CA ALA A 85 9.12 10.22 -10.43
C ALA A 85 10.27 9.39 -9.82
N VAL A 86 11.19 8.87 -10.65
CA VAL A 86 12.37 8.14 -10.21
C VAL A 86 13.29 9.01 -9.37
N ARG A 87 13.54 10.26 -9.80
CA ARG A 87 14.35 11.22 -9.05
C ARG A 87 13.78 11.46 -7.66
N ARG A 88 12.47 11.76 -7.55
CA ARG A 88 11.81 11.93 -6.24
C ARG A 88 11.90 10.71 -5.35
N ARG A 89 11.77 9.49 -5.90
CA ARG A 89 11.95 8.25 -5.11
C ARG A 89 13.35 8.12 -4.54
N ARG A 90 14.38 8.42 -5.35
CA ARG A 90 15.79 8.40 -4.90
C ARG A 90 16.06 9.44 -3.84
N GLU A 91 15.57 10.67 -4.02
CA GLU A 91 15.67 11.76 -3.03
C GLU A 91 15.01 11.37 -1.69
N ALA A 92 13.94 10.55 -1.74
CA ALA A 92 13.25 10.01 -0.56
C ALA A 92 13.89 8.73 0.02
N GLY A 93 15.00 8.23 -0.55
CA GLY A 93 15.67 7.00 -0.10
C GLY A 93 14.89 5.71 -0.39
N LEU A 94 13.94 5.74 -1.34
CA LEU A 94 13.13 4.59 -1.71
C LEU A 94 13.77 3.78 -2.84
N PRO A 95 13.64 2.44 -2.84
CA PRO A 95 14.16 1.59 -3.92
C PRO A 95 13.46 1.87 -5.26
N VAL A 96 14.17 1.64 -6.37
CA VAL A 96 13.69 1.88 -7.75
C VAL A 96 13.83 0.63 -8.62
N GLU A 97 13.98 -0.53 -7.99
CA GLU A 97 14.16 -1.82 -8.66
C GLU A 97 12.83 -2.41 -9.13
#